data_AF-A0A8T6R945-F1
#
_entry.id   AF-A0A8T6R945-F1
#
_cell.length_a   1.000
_cell.length_b   1.000
_cell.length_c   1.000
_cell.angle_alpha   90.00
_cell.angle_beta   90.00
_cell.angle_gamma   90.00
#
_symmetry.space_group_name_H-M   'P 1'
#
loop_
_entity.id
_entity.type
_entity.pdbx_description
1 polymer ?
#
loop_
_entity_poly.entity_id
_entity_poly.type
_entity_poly.pdbx_seq_one_letter_code
_entity_poly.pdbx_strand_id
1 'polypeptide(L)'
;MISLCAGYASCDDLSARIKMGFQSKTAEYQQLSNCCFTEADIRCEKMTEVGKLAIKYFKADCSCAQSVLKAVLEHKGISSEEFQYLAAGMGGGVAYQGNACGAVTGGVLAIGALMSQFVIDVKEHKERTYRYSEEFVAHFKEEFGTILCKELIGLDLSNSNDLEKGRSNGVFEKKCTRFVERASILVSELFSKQ
;
A
#
# COMPACT_ATOMS: atom_id res chain seq x y z
N MET A 1 -11.38 41.86 -5.30
CA MET A 1 -9.95 42.00 -4.99
C MET A 1 -9.81 42.20 -3.49
N ILE A 2 -9.26 41.17 -2.82
CA ILE A 2 -8.37 41.12 -1.64
C ILE A 2 -8.48 42.25 -0.58
N SER A 3 -8.61 41.86 0.70
CA SER A 3 -7.62 42.07 1.79
C SER A 3 -8.30 41.87 3.17
N LEU A 4 -8.19 40.68 3.79
CA LEU A 4 -7.20 40.21 4.78
C LEU A 4 -7.57 40.51 6.25
N CYS A 5 -7.83 39.43 6.97
CA CYS A 5 -8.16 39.39 8.40
C CYS A 5 -6.92 39.37 9.31
N ALA A 6 -6.99 40.22 10.33
CA ALA A 6 -6.59 40.10 11.74
C ALA A 6 -5.61 38.99 12.21
N GLY A 7 -4.48 39.48 12.77
CA GLY A 7 -3.90 39.24 14.12
C GLY A 7 -3.95 37.87 14.80
N TYR A 8 -2.79 37.41 15.33
CA TYR A 8 -2.55 37.09 16.75
C TYR A 8 -1.03 36.92 17.04
N ALA A 9 -0.59 37.44 18.19
CA ALA A 9 0.72 37.27 18.86
C ALA A 9 0.76 35.91 19.62
N SER A 10 1.86 35.32 20.12
CA SER A 10 3.29 35.63 20.27
C SER A 10 4.07 34.31 20.41
N CYS A 11 5.31 34.29 19.90
CA CYS A 11 6.34 33.28 20.13
C CYS A 11 6.81 33.30 21.59
N ASP A 12 7.02 32.13 22.20
CA ASP A 12 8.14 31.86 23.12
C ASP A 12 8.14 30.37 23.50
N ASP A 13 8.89 29.59 22.72
CA ASP A 13 9.86 28.57 23.17
C ASP A 13 10.16 27.52 22.06
N LEU A 14 10.44 28.03 20.85
CA LEU A 14 11.08 27.31 19.76
C LEU A 14 12.62 27.26 19.94
N SER A 15 13.12 27.69 21.10
CA SER A 15 14.53 28.06 21.30
C SER A 15 15.46 26.90 21.65
N ALA A 16 14.97 25.78 22.19
CA ALA A 16 15.87 24.89 22.93
C ALA A 16 16.42 23.68 22.16
N ARG A 17 15.83 23.25 21.03
CA ARG A 17 16.22 21.94 20.44
C ARG A 17 16.57 21.93 18.95
N ILE A 18 16.60 23.10 18.32
CA ILE A 18 17.43 23.36 17.14
C ILE A 18 18.88 23.56 17.60
N LYS A 19 19.55 22.53 18.11
CA LYS A 19 21.03 22.54 18.18
C LYS A 19 21.54 21.12 17.92
N MET A 20 22.31 21.00 16.83
CA MET A 20 22.97 19.81 16.27
C MET A 20 22.04 18.96 15.39
N GLY A 21 21.93 19.12 14.08
CA GLY A 21 22.89 19.61 13.09
C GLY A 21 23.00 18.56 11.98
N PHE A 22 22.23 18.69 10.91
CA PHE A 22 22.64 18.18 9.60
C PHE A 22 21.94 18.97 8.49
N GLN A 23 22.64 20.00 8.04
CA GLN A 23 22.29 20.83 6.89
C GLN A 23 22.56 20.05 5.60
N SER A 24 21.61 20.03 4.66
CA SER A 24 21.72 20.74 3.38
C SER A 24 20.93 20.08 2.25
N LYS A 25 20.38 20.95 1.38
CA LYS A 25 19.79 20.74 0.04
C LYS A 25 18.28 20.40 0.06
N THR A 26 17.35 21.16 -0.54
CA THR A 26 17.35 22.28 -1.50
C THR A 26 16.08 23.13 -1.33
N ALA A 27 16.09 24.35 -1.90
CA ALA A 27 15.09 25.42 -1.78
C ALA A 27 13.67 25.14 -2.31
N GLU A 28 13.36 23.92 -2.78
CA GLU A 28 11.99 23.50 -3.11
C GLU A 28 11.17 23.13 -1.86
N TYR A 29 11.83 22.69 -0.77
CA TYR A 29 11.17 22.25 0.46
C TYR A 29 10.54 23.40 1.26
N GLN A 30 10.95 24.64 1.00
CA GLN A 30 10.48 25.84 1.70
C GLN A 30 9.11 26.34 1.22
N GLN A 31 8.57 25.79 0.12
CA GLN A 31 7.25 26.13 -0.37
C GLN A 31 6.15 25.16 0.15
N LEU A 32 6.53 23.98 0.64
CA LEU A 32 5.63 23.01 1.26
C LEU A 32 5.44 23.24 2.78
N SER A 33 6.32 24.01 3.43
CA SER A 33 6.31 24.20 4.88
C SER A 33 5.27 25.20 5.41
N ASN A 34 4.44 25.80 4.54
CA ASN A 34 3.39 26.75 4.92
C ASN A 34 1.96 26.20 4.75
N CYS A 35 1.79 24.92 4.39
CA CYS A 35 0.49 24.27 4.54
C CYS A 35 0.37 23.76 5.97
N CYS A 36 -0.72 24.10 6.66
CA CYS A 36 -1.08 23.53 7.95
C CYS A 36 -1.37 22.02 7.80
N PHE A 37 -0.34 21.20 7.73
CA PHE A 37 -0.47 19.75 7.79
C PHE A 37 -0.77 19.34 9.24
N THR A 38 -1.96 18.82 9.49
CA THR A 38 -2.30 18.17 10.77
C THR A 38 -1.66 16.78 10.84
N GLU A 39 -1.62 16.16 12.03
CA GLU A 39 -1.21 14.74 12.16
C GLU A 39 -2.10 13.78 11.35
N ALA A 40 -3.34 14.18 11.04
CA ALA A 40 -4.21 13.44 10.14
C ALA A 40 -3.77 13.61 8.68
N ASP A 41 -3.31 14.80 8.29
CA ASP A 41 -2.84 15.08 6.93
C ASP A 41 -1.49 14.38 6.64
N ILE A 42 -0.56 14.36 7.60
CA ILE A 42 0.72 13.62 7.48
C ILE A 42 0.47 12.10 7.41
N ARG A 43 -0.54 11.61 8.14
CA ARG A 43 -0.96 10.21 8.13
C ARG A 43 -1.64 9.86 6.80
N CYS A 44 -2.44 10.76 6.23
CA CYS A 44 -3.00 10.58 4.91
C CYS A 44 -1.89 10.58 3.83
N GLU A 45 -0.92 11.49 3.93
CA GLU A 45 0.18 11.61 2.97
C GLU A 45 1.09 10.37 2.98
N LYS A 46 1.53 9.89 4.15
CA LYS A 46 2.31 8.64 4.27
C LYS A 46 1.54 7.39 3.80
N MET A 47 0.22 7.36 4.01
CA MET A 47 -0.63 6.27 3.52
C MET A 47 -0.81 6.32 2.01
N THR A 48 -0.71 7.48 1.37
CA THR A 48 -0.66 7.55 -0.10
C THR A 48 0.68 7.08 -0.68
N GLU A 49 1.79 7.17 0.07
CA GLU A 49 3.11 6.77 -0.42
C GLU A 49 3.26 5.26 -0.65
N VAL A 50 2.72 4.41 0.24
CA VAL A 50 2.75 2.96 0.03
C VAL A 50 1.94 2.55 -1.21
N GLY A 51 0.81 3.22 -1.47
CA GLY A 51 0.00 3.01 -2.66
C GLY A 51 0.75 3.39 -3.95
N LYS A 52 1.37 4.57 -3.96
CA LYS A 52 2.21 5.03 -5.08
C LYS A 52 3.39 4.09 -5.34
N LEU A 53 4.04 3.60 -4.27
CA LEU A 53 5.14 2.65 -4.37
C LEU A 53 4.68 1.31 -4.96
N ALA A 54 3.51 0.81 -4.54
CA ALA A 54 2.93 -0.42 -5.09
C ALA A 54 2.60 -0.26 -6.59
N ILE A 55 2.04 0.88 -7.00
CA ILE A 55 1.81 1.19 -8.42
C ILE A 55 3.14 1.22 -9.19
N LYS A 56 4.19 1.84 -8.62
CA LYS A 56 5.51 1.89 -9.25
C LYS A 56 6.05 0.48 -9.51
N TYR A 57 5.93 -0.43 -8.54
CA TYR A 57 6.33 -1.82 -8.73
C TYR A 57 5.49 -2.55 -9.77
N PHE A 58 4.18 -2.34 -9.75
CA PHE A 58 3.27 -2.97 -10.71
C PHE A 58 3.56 -2.55 -12.16
N LYS A 59 3.93 -1.28 -12.36
CA LYS A 59 4.38 -0.75 -13.65
C LYS A 59 5.79 -1.21 -14.05
N ALA A 60 6.57 -1.73 -13.10
CA ALA A 60 7.90 -2.30 -13.31
C ALA A 60 7.84 -3.83 -13.36
N ASP A 61 6.86 -4.37 -14.10
CA ASP A 61 6.66 -5.81 -14.40
C ASP A 61 6.42 -6.74 -13.19
N CYS A 62 6.24 -6.22 -11.98
CA CYS A 62 5.81 -7.04 -10.86
C CYS A 62 4.33 -7.42 -11.01
N SER A 63 3.96 -8.65 -10.64
CA SER A 63 2.54 -8.99 -10.50
C SER A 63 1.88 -8.20 -9.36
N CYS A 64 0.53 -8.24 -9.30
CA CYS A 64 -0.22 -7.55 -8.25
C CYS A 64 0.26 -7.94 -6.84
N ALA A 65 0.48 -9.23 -6.60
CA ALA A 65 0.90 -9.73 -5.30
C ALA A 65 2.30 -9.29 -4.92
N GLN A 66 3.23 -9.37 -5.88
CA GLN A 66 4.62 -8.91 -5.68
C GLN A 66 4.67 -7.42 -5.37
N SER A 67 3.88 -6.63 -6.09
CA SER A 67 3.82 -5.18 -5.94
C SER A 67 3.33 -4.77 -4.56
N VAL A 68 2.22 -5.36 -4.10
CA VAL A 68 1.66 -5.10 -2.77
C VAL A 68 2.63 -5.55 -1.68
N LEU A 69 3.12 -6.78 -1.75
CA LEU A 69 4.03 -7.33 -0.74
C LEU A 69 5.30 -6.48 -0.62
N LYS A 70 5.95 -6.19 -1.75
CA LYS A 70 7.19 -5.42 -1.78
C LYS A 70 6.99 -4.01 -1.24
N ALA A 71 5.96 -3.31 -1.72
CA ALA A 71 5.69 -1.94 -1.30
C ALA A 71 5.40 -1.83 0.20
N VAL A 72 4.56 -2.72 0.73
CA VAL A 72 4.19 -2.70 2.15
C VAL A 72 5.40 -2.99 3.04
N LEU A 73 6.20 -4.00 2.72
CA LEU A 73 7.37 -4.35 3.52
C LEU A 73 8.44 -3.25 3.49
N GLU A 74 8.74 -2.73 2.31
CA GLU A 74 9.73 -1.66 2.15
C GLU A 74 9.28 -0.37 2.86
N HIS A 75 7.99 -0.04 2.77
CA HIS A 75 7.43 1.12 3.48
C HIS A 75 7.55 0.99 5.01
N LYS A 76 7.58 -0.24 5.53
CA LYS A 76 7.80 -0.54 6.96
C LYS A 76 9.28 -0.80 7.30
N GLY A 77 10.19 -0.56 6.37
CA GLY A 77 11.64 -0.72 6.57
C GLY A 77 12.12 -2.17 6.55
N ILE A 78 11.31 -3.10 6.04
CA ILE A 78 11.65 -4.52 5.89
C ILE A 78 12.07 -4.75 4.44
N SER A 79 13.37 -4.91 4.21
CA SER A 79 13.90 -5.19 2.87
C SER A 79 14.49 -6.59 2.78
N SER A 80 13.85 -7.48 2.02
CA SER A 80 14.49 -8.65 1.43
C SER A 80 13.99 -8.80 0.01
N GLU A 81 14.93 -8.90 -0.93
CA GLU A 81 14.62 -9.16 -2.34
C GLU A 81 13.93 -10.51 -2.54
N GLU A 82 14.03 -11.43 -1.58
CA GLU A 82 13.48 -12.78 -1.68
C GLU A 82 11.96 -12.80 -1.55
N PHE A 83 11.38 -11.88 -0.78
CA PHE A 83 9.93 -11.88 -0.52
C PHE A 83 9.12 -11.69 -1.80
N GLN A 84 9.61 -10.90 -2.75
CA GLN A 84 8.91 -10.70 -4.02
C GLN A 84 8.89 -11.98 -4.87
N TYR A 85 9.81 -12.91 -4.70
CA TYR A 85 9.79 -14.18 -5.44
C TYR A 85 8.75 -15.15 -4.89
N LEU A 86 8.50 -15.12 -3.57
CA LEU A 86 7.45 -15.93 -2.93
C LEU A 86 6.05 -15.60 -3.46
N ALA A 87 5.82 -14.34 -3.85
CA ALA A 87 4.53 -13.88 -4.37
C ALA A 87 4.37 -14.03 -5.89
N ALA A 88 5.41 -14.45 -6.63
CA ALA A 88 5.40 -14.46 -8.09
C ALA A 88 4.27 -15.33 -8.70
N GLY A 89 4.00 -16.47 -8.08
CA GLY A 89 2.95 -17.40 -8.53
C GLY A 89 1.52 -16.93 -8.31
N MET A 90 1.32 -15.83 -7.58
CA MET A 90 -0.01 -15.36 -7.18
C MET A 90 -0.70 -14.50 -8.25
N GLY A 91 0.04 -14.08 -9.28
CA GLY A 91 -0.47 -13.27 -10.39
C GLY A 91 -1.62 -13.94 -11.17
N GLY A 92 -2.52 -13.14 -11.74
CA GLY A 92 -3.70 -13.63 -12.47
C GLY A 92 -4.74 -14.35 -11.60
N GLY A 93 -4.60 -14.27 -10.28
CA GLY A 93 -5.42 -15.02 -9.33
C GLY A 93 -4.94 -16.45 -9.17
N VAL A 94 -3.65 -16.57 -8.81
CA VAL A 94 -2.83 -17.78 -8.66
C VAL A 94 -2.55 -18.52 -9.98
N ALA A 95 -1.70 -17.96 -10.82
CA ALA A 95 -1.35 -18.52 -12.14
C ALA A 95 -2.56 -18.60 -13.10
N TYR A 96 -3.22 -17.45 -13.27
CA TYR A 96 -4.29 -17.21 -14.26
C TYR A 96 -5.59 -17.99 -14.07
N GLN A 97 -5.77 -18.65 -12.92
CA GLN A 97 -6.99 -19.42 -12.64
C GLN A 97 -8.19 -18.55 -12.29
N GLY A 98 -7.98 -17.25 -12.05
CA GLY A 98 -9.06 -16.31 -11.76
C GLY A 98 -9.62 -16.43 -10.33
N ASN A 99 -8.92 -17.12 -9.44
CA ASN A 99 -9.28 -17.33 -8.03
C ASN A 99 -8.91 -16.10 -7.19
N ALA A 100 -8.36 -16.28 -5.98
CA ALA A 100 -8.04 -15.20 -5.06
C ALA A 100 -7.14 -14.12 -5.71
N CYS A 101 -7.57 -12.86 -5.64
CA CYS A 101 -6.89 -11.72 -6.24
C CYS A 101 -5.43 -11.60 -5.78
N GLY A 102 -4.54 -11.31 -6.73
CA GLY A 102 -3.11 -11.12 -6.45
C GLY A 102 -2.85 -10.00 -5.43
N ALA A 103 -3.56 -8.88 -5.53
CA ALA A 103 -3.40 -7.77 -4.57
C ALA A 103 -3.79 -8.18 -3.14
N VAL A 104 -4.85 -8.97 -3.00
CA VAL A 104 -5.33 -9.49 -1.71
C VAL A 104 -4.33 -10.52 -1.15
N THR A 105 -3.92 -11.49 -1.95
CA THR A 105 -2.95 -12.50 -1.50
C THR A 105 -1.58 -11.89 -1.15
N GLY A 106 -1.12 -10.89 -1.90
CA GLY A 106 0.06 -10.10 -1.56
C GLY A 106 -0.08 -9.35 -0.24
N GLY A 107 -1.27 -8.79 0.04
CA GLY A 107 -1.57 -8.15 1.32
C GLY A 107 -1.53 -9.14 2.49
N VAL A 108 -2.11 -10.33 2.34
CA VAL A 108 -2.06 -11.39 3.36
C VAL A 108 -0.63 -11.85 3.64
N LEU A 109 0.20 -12.01 2.60
CA LEU A 109 1.62 -12.30 2.76
C LEU A 109 2.34 -11.18 3.54
N ALA A 110 2.04 -9.93 3.23
CA ALA A 110 2.63 -8.77 3.91
C ALA A 110 2.22 -8.72 5.38
N ILE A 111 0.96 -9.00 5.71
CA ILE A 111 0.47 -9.08 7.10
C ILE A 111 1.25 -10.13 7.90
N GLY A 112 1.44 -11.33 7.35
CA GLY A 112 2.20 -12.38 8.02
C GLY A 112 3.67 -12.00 8.25
N ALA A 113 4.31 -11.39 7.25
CA ALA A 113 5.67 -10.90 7.36
C ALA A 113 5.80 -9.76 8.38
N LEU A 114 4.86 -8.81 8.42
CA LEU A 114 4.83 -7.74 9.43
C LEU A 114 4.62 -8.30 10.84
N MET A 115 3.73 -9.30 10.99
CA MET A 115 3.44 -9.91 12.29
C MET A 115 4.66 -10.60 12.90
N SER A 116 5.62 -11.05 12.08
CA SER A 116 6.89 -11.64 12.55
C SER A 116 7.75 -10.68 13.37
N GLN A 117 7.53 -9.36 13.23
CA GLN A 117 8.24 -8.35 13.99
C GLN A 117 7.72 -8.20 15.44
N PHE A 118 6.52 -8.73 15.71
CA PHE A 118 5.84 -8.56 17.00
C PHE A 118 5.63 -9.88 17.76
N VAL A 119 5.55 -11.01 17.05
CA VAL A 119 5.22 -12.31 17.63
C VAL A 119 6.13 -13.40 17.09
N ILE A 120 6.88 -14.04 17.99
CA ILE A 120 7.83 -15.13 17.68
C ILE A 120 7.16 -16.51 17.88
N ASP A 121 6.18 -16.62 18.78
CA ASP A 121 5.43 -17.85 18.96
C ASP A 121 4.61 -18.17 17.71
N VAL A 122 4.80 -19.36 17.15
CA VAL A 122 4.21 -19.77 15.87
C VAL A 122 2.68 -19.83 15.93
N LYS A 123 2.11 -20.24 17.07
CA LYS A 123 0.67 -20.37 17.22
C LYS A 123 0.03 -19.00 17.32
N GLU A 124 0.57 -18.14 18.18
CA GLU A 124 0.08 -16.77 18.34
C GLU A 124 0.28 -15.94 17.06
N HIS A 125 1.42 -16.08 16.38
CA HIS A 125 1.70 -15.38 15.12
C HIS A 125 0.64 -15.72 14.07
N LYS A 126 0.32 -17.00 13.93
CA LYS A 126 -0.71 -17.49 13.00
C LYS A 126 -2.09 -16.93 13.34
N GLU A 127 -2.49 -16.98 14.61
CA GLU A 127 -3.80 -16.49 15.05
C GLU A 127 -3.95 -14.98 14.83
N ARG A 128 -2.91 -14.18 15.14
CA ARG A 128 -2.93 -12.73 14.87
C ARG A 128 -2.92 -12.43 13.37
N THR A 129 -2.13 -13.17 12.59
CA THR A 129 -2.10 -13.03 11.13
C THR A 129 -3.47 -13.30 10.52
N TYR A 130 -4.21 -14.32 11.00
CA TYR A 130 -5.57 -14.60 10.54
C TYR A 130 -6.51 -13.44 10.84
N ARG A 131 -6.50 -12.91 12.07
CA ARG A 131 -7.37 -11.79 12.45
C ARG A 131 -7.15 -10.56 11.58
N TYR A 132 -5.90 -10.16 11.37
CA TYR A 132 -5.58 -8.99 10.54
C TYR A 132 -5.89 -9.25 9.06
N SER A 133 -5.68 -10.48 8.59
CA SER A 133 -6.02 -10.86 7.21
C SER A 133 -7.53 -10.87 6.97
N GLU A 134 -8.31 -11.31 7.96
CA GLU A 134 -9.79 -11.27 7.90
C GLU A 134 -10.30 -9.83 7.82
N GLU A 135 -9.81 -8.94 8.68
CA GLU A 135 -10.18 -7.51 8.64
C GLU A 135 -9.77 -6.86 7.31
N PHE A 136 -8.56 -7.12 6.84
CA PHE A 136 -8.08 -6.64 5.54
C PHE A 136 -8.97 -7.12 4.37
N VAL A 137 -9.26 -8.43 4.33
CA VAL A 137 -10.10 -9.03 3.29
C VAL A 137 -11.53 -8.49 3.34
N ALA A 138 -12.07 -8.27 4.54
CA ALA A 138 -13.39 -7.69 4.74
C ALA A 138 -13.46 -6.27 4.15
N HIS A 139 -12.50 -5.39 4.48
CA HIS A 139 -12.47 -4.03 3.92
C HIS A 139 -12.28 -4.02 2.41
N PHE A 140 -11.41 -4.88 1.87
CA PHE A 140 -11.24 -4.99 0.41
C PHE A 140 -12.54 -5.44 -0.26
N LYS A 141 -13.23 -6.43 0.32
CA LYS A 141 -14.49 -6.96 -0.21
C LYS A 141 -15.62 -5.95 -0.09
N GLU A 142 -15.65 -5.15 0.97
CA GLU A 142 -16.61 -4.05 1.13
C GLU A 142 -16.45 -3.01 0.00
N GLU A 143 -15.22 -2.67 -0.35
CA GLU A 143 -14.93 -1.66 -1.39
C GLU A 143 -15.13 -2.20 -2.83
N PHE A 144 -14.77 -3.45 -3.09
CA PHE A 144 -14.73 -4.02 -4.45
C PHE A 144 -15.74 -5.15 -4.71
N GLY A 145 -16.54 -5.53 -3.71
CA GLY A 145 -17.60 -6.54 -3.78
C GLY A 145 -17.14 -8.00 -3.70
N THR A 146 -15.92 -8.31 -4.14
CA THR A 146 -15.38 -9.67 -4.18
C THR A 146 -13.85 -9.68 -4.06
N ILE A 147 -13.29 -10.85 -3.78
CA ILE A 147 -11.84 -11.09 -3.83
C ILE A 147 -11.45 -12.02 -4.99
N LEU A 148 -12.41 -12.47 -5.79
CA LEU A 148 -12.15 -13.34 -6.93
C LEU A 148 -11.68 -12.51 -8.12
N CYS A 149 -10.47 -12.79 -8.60
CA CYS A 149 -9.79 -12.07 -9.67
C CYS A 149 -10.66 -12.02 -10.93
N LYS A 150 -11.24 -13.17 -11.32
CA LYS A 150 -12.12 -13.29 -12.50
C LYS A 150 -13.32 -12.35 -12.41
N GLU A 151 -13.93 -12.23 -11.24
CA GLU A 151 -15.09 -11.35 -11.01
C GLU A 151 -14.68 -9.88 -10.98
N LEU A 152 -13.56 -9.55 -10.32
CA LEU A 152 -13.03 -8.18 -10.25
C LEU A 152 -12.72 -7.61 -11.64
N ILE A 153 -12.06 -8.40 -12.48
CA ILE A 153 -11.63 -7.94 -13.81
C ILE A 153 -12.68 -8.20 -14.89
N GLY A 154 -13.57 -9.18 -14.68
CA GLY A 154 -14.60 -9.60 -15.63
C GLY A 154 -14.09 -10.44 -16.79
N LEU A 155 -12.98 -11.17 -16.60
CA LEU A 155 -12.31 -11.97 -17.63
C LEU A 155 -11.78 -13.28 -17.06
N ASP A 156 -11.86 -14.35 -17.85
CA ASP A 156 -11.24 -15.63 -17.52
C ASP A 156 -9.84 -15.74 -18.12
N LEU A 157 -8.81 -15.47 -17.31
CA LEU A 157 -7.42 -15.46 -17.79
C LEU A 157 -6.86 -16.84 -18.13
N SER A 158 -7.56 -17.93 -17.76
CA SER A 158 -7.20 -19.29 -18.19
C SER A 158 -7.51 -19.51 -19.68
N ASN A 159 -8.39 -18.68 -20.25
CA ASN A 159 -8.67 -18.64 -21.67
C ASN A 159 -7.74 -17.65 -22.39
N SER A 160 -7.05 -18.10 -23.43
CA SER A 160 -6.08 -17.27 -24.17
C SER A 160 -6.71 -16.02 -24.81
N ASN A 161 -7.94 -16.12 -25.30
CA ASN A 161 -8.62 -14.98 -25.93
C ASN A 161 -8.96 -13.91 -24.90
N ASP A 162 -9.42 -14.30 -23.73
CA ASP A 162 -9.74 -13.35 -22.65
C ASP A 162 -8.49 -12.76 -22.02
N LEU A 163 -7.41 -13.53 -21.90
CA LEU A 163 -6.09 -13.01 -21.52
C LEU A 163 -5.61 -11.93 -22.51
N GLU A 164 -5.72 -12.19 -23.82
CA GLU A 164 -5.34 -11.23 -24.85
C GLU A 164 -6.22 -9.98 -24.84
N LYS A 165 -7.55 -10.13 -24.66
CA LYS A 165 -8.46 -8.98 -24.43
C LYS A 165 -8.06 -8.18 -23.19
N GLY A 166 -7.65 -8.85 -22.13
CA GLY A 166 -7.17 -8.20 -20.90
C GLY A 166 -5.97 -7.32 -21.16
N ARG A 167 -5.02 -7.79 -21.99
CA ARG A 167 -3.84 -7.03 -22.42
C ARG A 167 -4.21 -5.88 -23.35
N SER A 168 -4.91 -6.15 -24.46
CA SER A 168 -5.20 -5.17 -25.51
C SER A 168 -6.13 -4.04 -25.05
N ASN A 169 -7.06 -4.32 -24.14
CA ASN A 169 -7.97 -3.30 -23.60
C ASN A 169 -7.40 -2.54 -22.38
N GLY A 170 -6.19 -2.90 -21.94
CA GLY A 170 -5.54 -2.30 -20.77
C GLY A 170 -6.28 -2.59 -19.46
N VAL A 171 -6.90 -3.77 -19.32
CA VAL A 171 -7.69 -4.12 -18.12
C VAL A 171 -6.80 -4.14 -16.88
N PHE A 172 -5.59 -4.67 -17.00
CA PHE A 172 -4.64 -4.75 -15.89
C PHE A 172 -4.20 -3.36 -15.44
N GLU A 173 -3.90 -2.45 -16.37
CA GLU A 173 -3.54 -1.08 -16.03
C GLU A 173 -4.71 -0.27 -15.44
N LYS A 174 -5.93 -0.42 -15.98
CA LYS A 174 -7.09 0.36 -15.55
C LYS A 174 -7.71 -0.14 -14.24
N LYS A 175 -7.78 -1.47 -14.07
CA LYS A 175 -8.43 -2.09 -12.90
C LYS A 175 -7.40 -2.55 -11.86
N CYS A 176 -6.44 -3.39 -12.23
CA CYS A 176 -5.52 -3.99 -11.26
C CYS A 176 -4.66 -2.95 -10.54
N THR A 177 -4.27 -1.85 -11.19
CA THR A 177 -3.58 -0.72 -10.55
C THR A 177 -4.35 -0.20 -9.33
N ARG A 178 -5.68 -0.04 -9.44
CA ARG A 178 -6.53 0.41 -8.31
C ARG A 178 -6.56 -0.61 -7.18
N PHE A 179 -6.65 -1.89 -7.51
CA PHE A 179 -6.63 -2.96 -6.50
C PHE A 179 -5.29 -3.05 -5.78
N VAL A 180 -4.18 -2.91 -6.51
CA VAL A 180 -2.81 -2.92 -5.96
C VAL A 180 -2.60 -1.74 -5.03
N GLU A 181 -2.97 -0.54 -5.47
CA GLU A 181 -2.89 0.67 -4.65
C GLU A 181 -3.69 0.49 -3.37
N ARG A 182 -4.99 0.21 -3.49
CA ARG A 182 -5.87 0.18 -2.33
C ARG A 182 -5.52 -0.94 -1.36
N ALA A 183 -5.17 -2.13 -1.85
CA ALA A 183 -4.74 -3.22 -0.98
C ALA A 183 -3.51 -2.84 -0.15
N SER A 184 -2.54 -2.15 -0.75
CA SER A 184 -1.33 -1.71 -0.04
C SER A 184 -1.64 -0.69 1.04
N ILE A 185 -2.55 0.25 0.76
CA ILE A 185 -2.99 1.26 1.72
C ILE A 185 -3.75 0.60 2.88
N LEU A 186 -4.72 -0.28 2.59
CA LEU A 186 -5.50 -0.99 3.60
C LEU A 186 -4.61 -1.76 4.58
N VAL A 187 -3.62 -2.51 4.08
CA VAL A 187 -2.67 -3.21 4.97
C VAL A 187 -1.89 -2.21 5.83
N SER A 188 -1.40 -1.10 5.25
CA SER A 188 -0.65 -0.10 6.02
C SER A 188 -1.51 0.57 7.11
N GLU A 189 -2.79 0.84 6.83
CA GLU A 189 -3.76 1.40 7.80
C GLU A 189 -3.92 0.49 9.03
N LEU A 190 -3.99 -0.84 8.84
CA LEU A 190 -4.11 -1.80 9.94
C LEU A 190 -2.92 -1.77 10.90
N PHE A 191 -1.72 -1.53 10.38
CA PHE A 191 -0.46 -1.45 11.15
C PHE A 191 -0.06 -0.01 11.50
N SER A 192 -0.99 0.95 11.37
CA SER A 192 -0.79 2.34 11.81
C SER A 192 -1.69 2.73 12.99
N LYS A 193 -2.61 1.84 13.39
CA LYS A 193 -3.51 2.02 14.56
C LYS A 193 -2.93 1.50 15.88
N GLN A 194 -1.68 1.01 15.87
CA GLN A 194 -1.00 0.43 17.04
C GLN A 194 -0.01 1.40 17.65
#